data_AF-A0A1X0G6K0-F1
#
_entry.id   AF-A0A1X0G6K0-F1
#
_cell.length_a   1.000
_cell.length_b   1.000
_cell.length_c   1.000
_cell.angle_alpha   90.00
_cell.angle_beta   90.00
_cell.angle_gamma   90.00
#
_symmetry.space_group_name_H-M   'P 1'
#
loop_
_entity.id
_entity.type
_entity.pdbx_description
1 polymer ?
#
loop_
_entity_poly.entity_id
_entity_poly.type
_entity_poly.pdbx_seq_one_letter_code
_entity_poly.pdbx_strand_id
1 'polypeptide(L)'
;MQQAFTPRPGASVRVQYRLTKAPGGGEIRYYADVQDGRMVEQSLGDDPSADGTMAASYADSIAMLRGELAPTAAFMEGRVKVTGNVAKLAALMPLTQTAEYKRHYEQLCAETEF
;
A
#
# COMPACT_ATOMS: atom_id res chain seq x y z
N MET A 1 9.90 14.11 11.62
CA MET A 1 9.72 13.29 12.85
C MET A 1 9.50 11.85 12.40
N GLN A 2 10.37 10.90 12.75
CA GLN A 2 10.11 9.48 12.47
C GLN A 2 8.97 9.01 13.37
N GLN A 3 7.76 8.91 12.82
CA GLN A 3 6.60 8.43 13.58
C GLN A 3 6.83 6.95 13.90
N ALA A 4 6.82 6.61 15.20
CA ALA A 4 7.20 5.28 15.67
C ALA A 4 6.04 4.29 15.50
N PHE A 5 5.95 3.67 14.32
CA PHE A 5 5.05 2.54 14.07
C PHE A 5 5.14 1.50 15.17
N THR A 6 4.02 1.19 15.83
CA THR A 6 4.01 0.14 16.86
C THR A 6 4.36 -1.20 16.20
N PRO A 7 5.40 -1.94 16.67
CA PRO A 7 5.75 -3.23 16.11
C PRO A 7 4.56 -4.19 16.16
N ARG A 8 4.35 -4.92 15.07
CA ARG A 8 3.31 -5.94 14.93
C ARG A 8 3.98 -7.21 14.40
N PRO A 9 4.50 -8.06 15.31
CA PRO A 9 5.24 -9.26 14.93
C PRO A 9 4.46 -10.12 13.93
N GLY A 10 5.13 -10.51 12.85
CA GLY A 10 4.53 -11.35 11.81
C GLY A 10 3.73 -10.59 10.74
N ALA A 11 3.54 -9.28 10.89
CA ALA A 11 3.06 -8.42 9.80
C ALA A 11 4.23 -8.02 8.87
N SER A 12 4.86 -9.04 8.27
CA SER A 12 6.04 -8.89 7.41
C SER A 12 5.76 -9.42 6.01
N VAL A 13 5.94 -8.57 5.00
CA VAL A 13 5.67 -8.91 3.60
C VAL A 13 6.36 -7.92 2.66
N ARG A 14 6.85 -8.44 1.54
CA ARG A 14 7.36 -7.66 0.43
C ARG A 14 6.30 -7.54 -0.65
N VAL A 15 5.84 -6.32 -0.94
CA VAL A 15 4.67 -6.09 -1.80
C VAL A 15 5.07 -5.33 -3.06
N GLN A 16 4.75 -5.89 -4.22
CA GLN A 16 4.77 -5.16 -5.49
C GLN A 16 3.46 -4.37 -5.63
N TYR A 17 3.54 -3.08 -5.94
CA TYR A 17 2.39 -2.26 -6.31
C TYR A 17 2.39 -1.98 -7.81
N ARG A 18 1.20 -2.04 -8.41
CA ARG A 18 0.95 -1.70 -9.82
C ARG A 18 -0.22 -0.73 -9.93
N LEU A 19 0.10 0.52 -10.20
CA LEU A 19 -0.87 1.60 -10.39
C LEU A 19 -1.15 1.75 -11.88
N THR A 20 -2.23 1.12 -12.32
CA THR A 20 -2.66 1.10 -13.72
C THR A 20 -3.34 2.42 -14.11
N LYS A 21 -3.41 2.73 -15.42
CA LYS A 21 -4.06 3.96 -15.92
C LYS A 21 -3.46 5.23 -15.30
N ALA A 22 -2.14 5.25 -15.10
CA ALA A 22 -1.44 6.44 -14.65
C ALA A 22 -1.51 7.55 -15.72
N PRO A 23 -1.31 8.83 -15.36
CA PRO A 23 -1.23 9.93 -16.31
C PRO A 23 -0.27 9.60 -17.47
N GLY A 24 -0.69 9.90 -18.71
CA GLY A 24 0.04 9.50 -19.92
C GLY A 24 -0.27 8.07 -20.40
N GLY A 25 -1.21 7.36 -19.77
CA GLY A 25 -1.67 6.03 -20.19
C GLY A 25 -0.77 4.88 -19.71
N GLY A 26 0.21 5.18 -18.86
CA GLY A 26 1.19 4.21 -18.36
C GLY A 26 0.74 3.44 -17.12
N GLU A 27 1.70 2.76 -16.53
CA GLU A 27 1.59 2.10 -15.24
C GLU A 27 2.76 2.53 -14.36
N ILE A 28 2.47 2.91 -13.12
CA ILE A 28 3.50 3.16 -12.11
C ILE A 28 3.73 1.85 -11.36
N ARG A 29 5.00 1.47 -11.22
CA ARG A 29 5.44 0.29 -10.49
C ARG A 29 6.39 0.71 -9.39
N TYR A 30 6.15 0.20 -8.20
CA TYR A 30 7.02 0.37 -7.06
C TYR A 30 6.79 -0.80 -6.11
N TYR A 31 7.74 -1.05 -5.21
CA TYR A 31 7.57 -2.04 -4.16
C TYR A 31 7.79 -1.42 -2.79
N ALA A 32 7.31 -2.12 -1.77
CA ALA A 32 7.64 -1.83 -0.39
C ALA A 32 7.99 -3.12 0.36
N ASP A 33 8.98 -3.05 1.24
CA ASP A 33 9.24 -4.07 2.25
C ASP A 33 8.67 -3.59 3.58
N VAL A 34 7.74 -4.38 4.11
CA VAL A 34 7.17 -4.17 5.43
C VAL A 34 7.69 -5.26 6.34
N GLN A 35 8.30 -4.89 7.46
CA GLN A 35 8.78 -5.80 8.48
C GLN A 35 8.16 -5.45 9.83
N ASP A 36 7.47 -6.42 10.43
CA ASP A 36 6.74 -6.30 11.69
C ASP A 36 5.85 -5.05 11.76
N GLY A 37 5.12 -4.78 10.68
CA GLY A 37 4.20 -3.67 10.54
C GLY A 37 4.85 -2.31 10.26
N ARG A 38 6.15 -2.27 9.99
CA ARG A 38 6.90 -1.06 9.63
C ARG A 38 7.40 -1.13 8.19
N MET A 39 7.19 -0.08 7.42
CA MET A 39 7.81 0.03 6.10
C MET A 39 9.30 0.34 6.28
N VAL A 40 10.16 -0.57 5.85
CA VAL A 40 11.63 -0.44 5.98
C VAL A 40 12.30 -0.10 4.66
N GLU A 41 11.62 -0.37 3.54
CA GLU A 41 12.09 -0.06 2.20
C GLU A 41 10.91 0.31 1.30
N GLN A 42 11.14 1.26 0.40
CA GLN A 42 10.24 1.57 -0.70
C GLN A 42 11.08 2.07 -1.88
N SER A 43 10.84 1.55 -3.08
CA SER A 43 11.55 1.99 -4.27
C SER A 43 10.71 1.82 -5.53
N LEU A 44 10.98 2.68 -6.53
CA LEU A 44 10.36 2.59 -7.85
C LEU A 44 10.89 1.37 -8.61
N GLY A 45 10.04 0.78 -9.45
CA GLY A 45 10.36 -0.36 -10.30
C GLY A 45 9.69 -1.66 -9.86
N ASP A 46 10.25 -2.75 -10.38
CA ASP A 46 9.79 -4.12 -10.16
C ASP A 46 10.67 -4.81 -9.11
N ASP A 47 10.05 -5.58 -8.22
CA ASP A 47 10.73 -6.47 -7.29
C ASP A 47 10.36 -7.94 -7.56
N PRO A 48 11.28 -8.72 -8.18
CA PRO A 48 11.03 -10.13 -8.45
C PRO A 48 10.96 -10.98 -7.17
N SER A 49 11.37 -10.44 -6.02
CA SER A 49 11.32 -11.10 -4.71
C SER A 49 10.03 -10.75 -3.94
N ALA A 50 9.11 -9.99 -4.53
CA ALA A 50 7.85 -9.67 -3.89
C ALA A 50 7.05 -10.94 -3.56
N ASP A 51 6.52 -11.01 -2.35
CA ASP A 51 5.63 -12.08 -1.90
C ASP A 51 4.32 -12.08 -2.69
N GLY A 52 3.92 -10.93 -3.23
CA GLY A 52 2.81 -10.80 -4.16
C GLY A 52 2.58 -9.38 -4.63
N THR A 53 1.51 -9.17 -5.37
CA THR A 53 1.20 -7.92 -6.06
C THR A 53 -0.15 -7.36 -5.65
N MET A 54 -0.21 -6.06 -5.38
CA MET A 54 -1.42 -5.27 -5.25
C MET A 54 -1.57 -4.36 -6.49
N ALA A 55 -2.65 -4.53 -7.24
CA ALA A 55 -2.92 -3.76 -8.44
C ALA A 55 -4.24 -2.99 -8.30
N ALA A 56 -4.22 -1.71 -8.60
CA ALA A 56 -5.38 -0.83 -8.62
C ALA A 56 -5.21 0.23 -9.71
N SER A 57 -6.26 1.00 -10.02
CA SER A 57 -6.07 2.18 -10.86
C SER A 57 -5.29 3.26 -10.09
N TYR A 58 -4.60 4.14 -10.82
CA TYR A 58 -3.94 5.31 -10.25
C TYR A 58 -4.94 6.15 -9.46
N ALA A 59 -6.12 6.41 -10.03
CA ALA A 59 -7.19 7.16 -9.37
C ALA A 59 -7.66 6.50 -8.07
N ASP A 60 -7.90 5.18 -8.06
CA ASP A 60 -8.29 4.46 -6.84
C ASP A 60 -7.17 4.48 -5.79
N SER A 61 -5.91 4.40 -6.24
CA SER A 61 -4.75 4.42 -5.34
C SER A 61 -4.59 5.79 -4.67
N ILE A 62 -4.80 6.88 -5.41
CA ILE A 62 -4.83 8.23 -4.86
C ILE A 62 -6.04 8.41 -3.93
N ALA A 63 -7.22 7.92 -4.30
CA ALA A 63 -8.40 7.98 -3.43
C ALA A 63 -8.18 7.21 -2.12
N MET A 64 -7.51 6.04 -2.16
CA MET A 64 -7.12 5.30 -0.96
C MET A 64 -6.09 6.06 -0.13
N LEU A 65 -5.11 6.68 -0.79
CA LEU A 65 -4.08 7.49 -0.14
C LEU A 65 -4.69 8.67 0.63
N ARG A 66 -5.65 9.37 0.01
CA ARG A 66 -6.39 10.51 0.59
C ARG A 66 -7.44 10.09 1.63
N GLY A 67 -7.65 8.78 1.83
CA GLY A 67 -8.68 8.26 2.73
C GLY A 67 -10.12 8.39 2.19
N GLU A 68 -10.28 8.81 0.93
CA GLU A 68 -11.57 8.93 0.24
C GLU A 68 -12.15 7.56 -0.14
N LEU A 69 -11.28 6.56 -0.29
CA LEU A 69 -11.63 5.17 -0.58
C LEU A 69 -11.02 4.24 0.48
N ALA A 70 -11.85 3.47 1.18
CA ALA A 70 -11.36 2.48 2.13
C ALA A 70 -10.71 1.29 1.39
N PRO A 71 -9.45 0.90 1.69
CA PRO A 71 -8.78 -0.22 1.00
C PRO A 71 -9.54 -1.55 1.07
N THR A 72 -10.16 -1.85 2.22
CA THR A 72 -11.02 -3.03 2.39
C THR A 72 -12.23 -3.03 1.48
N ALA A 73 -12.90 -1.86 1.33
CA ALA A 73 -14.04 -1.73 0.44
C ALA A 73 -13.59 -1.90 -1.02
N ALA A 74 -12.49 -1.24 -1.42
CA ALA A 74 -11.95 -1.34 -2.77
C ALA A 74 -11.54 -2.78 -3.14
N PHE A 75 -10.99 -3.54 -2.19
CA PHE A 75 -10.72 -4.97 -2.37
C PHE A 75 -11.99 -5.78 -2.56
N MET A 76 -12.99 -5.60 -1.69
CA MET A 76 -14.28 -6.30 -1.79
C MET A 76 -15.05 -5.98 -3.07
N GLU A 77 -14.93 -4.75 -3.58
CA GLU A 77 -15.50 -4.30 -4.86
C GLU A 77 -14.71 -4.77 -6.09
N GLY A 78 -13.56 -5.44 -5.90
CA GLY A 78 -12.68 -5.89 -6.98
C GLY A 78 -11.88 -4.79 -7.68
N ARG A 79 -11.83 -3.59 -7.09
CA ARG A 79 -11.03 -2.44 -7.57
C ARG A 79 -9.55 -2.59 -7.23
N VAL A 80 -9.27 -3.29 -6.12
CA VAL A 80 -7.91 -3.75 -5.77
C VAL A 80 -7.83 -5.25 -6.06
N LYS A 81 -6.88 -5.63 -6.90
CA LYS A 81 -6.55 -7.02 -7.20
C LYS A 81 -5.30 -7.42 -6.45
N VAL A 82 -5.33 -8.60 -5.83
CA VAL A 82 -4.23 -9.16 -5.06
C VAL A 82 -3.83 -10.50 -5.67
N THR A 83 -2.54 -10.69 -5.95
CA THR A 83 -1.98 -11.96 -6.46
C THR A 83 -0.74 -12.36 -5.67
N GLY A 84 -0.34 -13.65 -5.75
CA GLY A 84 0.80 -14.19 -5.00
C GLY A 84 0.38 -14.74 -3.64
N ASN A 85 1.20 -14.48 -2.61
CA ASN A 85 0.93 -14.94 -1.24
C ASN A 85 -0.14 -14.07 -0.56
N VAL A 86 -1.40 -14.40 -0.83
CA VAL A 86 -2.56 -13.69 -0.28
C VAL A 86 -2.57 -13.71 1.26
N ALA A 87 -2.11 -14.78 1.90
CA ALA A 87 -2.09 -14.87 3.36
C ALA A 87 -1.16 -13.81 3.99
N LYS A 88 0.04 -13.63 3.43
CA LYS A 88 0.97 -12.56 3.86
C LYS A 88 0.40 -11.17 3.59
N LEU A 89 -0.22 -10.96 2.43
CA LEU A 89 -0.81 -9.66 2.07
C LEU A 89 -2.01 -9.32 2.96
N ALA A 90 -2.84 -10.31 3.30
CA ALA A 90 -3.95 -10.15 4.22
C ALA A 90 -3.50 -9.75 5.63
N ALA A 91 -2.28 -10.12 6.05
CA ALA A 91 -1.71 -9.71 7.32
C ALA A 91 -1.47 -8.19 7.42
N LEU A 92 -1.44 -7.47 6.29
CA LEU A 92 -1.37 -5.99 6.28
C LEU A 92 -2.72 -5.32 6.50
N MET A 93 -3.84 -6.01 6.23
CA MET A 93 -5.17 -5.41 6.28
C MET A 93 -5.51 -4.76 7.64
N PRO A 94 -5.16 -5.37 8.79
CA PRO A 94 -5.38 -4.72 10.09
C PRO A 94 -4.58 -3.42 10.26
N LEU A 95 -3.41 -3.28 9.60
CA LEU A 95 -2.59 -2.07 9.69
C LEU A 95 -3.34 -0.86 9.16
N THR A 96 -4.07 -1.03 8.04
CA THR A 96 -4.82 0.03 7.36
C THR A 96 -5.93 0.64 8.21
N GLN A 97 -6.37 -0.07 9.25
CA GLN A 97 -7.44 0.36 10.15
C GLN A 97 -6.92 1.15 11.36
N THR A 98 -5.61 1.12 11.62
CA THR A 98 -5.02 1.74 12.81
C THR A 98 -4.99 3.27 12.69
N ALA A 99 -5.18 3.96 13.84
CA ALA A 99 -5.14 5.43 13.88
C ALA A 99 -3.78 5.99 13.43
N GLU A 100 -2.70 5.25 13.73
CA GLU A 100 -1.35 5.60 13.31
C GLU A 100 -1.19 5.57 11.78
N TYR A 101 -1.67 4.51 11.13
CA TYR A 101 -1.67 4.42 9.67
C TYR A 101 -2.43 5.61 9.06
N LYS A 102 -3.64 5.89 9.56
CA LYS A 102 -4.45 7.02 9.05
C LYS A 102 -3.74 8.35 9.21
N ARG A 103 -3.17 8.64 10.39
CA ARG A 103 -2.40 9.86 10.66
C ARG A 103 -1.17 9.99 9.77
N HIS A 104 -0.46 8.89 9.52
CA HIS A 104 0.71 8.90 8.65
C HIS A 104 0.33 9.28 7.22
N TYR A 105 -0.76 8.72 6.69
CA TYR A 105 -1.25 9.06 5.36
C TYR A 105 -1.84 10.48 5.28
N GLU A 106 -2.54 10.95 6.32
CA GLU A 106 -2.98 12.34 6.43
C GLU A 106 -1.79 13.32 6.36
N GLN A 107 -0.69 13.02 7.07
CA GLN A 107 0.53 13.82 7.04
C GLN A 107 1.20 13.77 5.66
N LEU A 108 1.32 12.57 5.08
CA LEU A 108 1.89 12.40 3.74
C LEU A 108 1.12 13.26 2.73
N CYS A 109 -0.21 13.13 2.69
CA CYS A 109 -1.06 13.93 1.80
C CYS A 109 -0.97 15.45 2.05
N ALA A 110 -0.70 15.88 3.28
CA ALA A 110 -0.53 17.30 3.59
C ALA A 110 0.83 17.86 3.10
N GLU A 111 1.86 17.01 3.01
CA GLU A 111 3.22 17.38 2.62
C GLU A 111 3.51 17.22 1.13
N THR A 112 2.64 16.53 0.39
CA THR A 112 2.83 16.21 -1.03
C THR A 112 1.69 16.76 -1.88
N GLU A 113 2.04 17.49 -2.93
CA GLU A 113 1.09 17.91 -3.97
C GLU A 113 1.01 16.81 -5.04
N PHE A 114 -0.14 16.15 -5.15
CA PHE A 114 -0.49 15.26 -6.27
C PHE A 114 -1.91 15.48 -6.75
#